data_AF-A0A1S6LLE4-F1
#
_entry.id   AF-A0A1S6LLE4-F1
#
_cell.length_a   1.000
_cell.length_b   1.000
_cell.length_c   1.000
_cell.angle_alpha   90.00
_cell.angle_beta   90.00
_cell.angle_gamma   90.00
#
_symmetry.space_group_name_H-M   'P 1'
#
loop_
_entity.id
_entity.type
_entity.pdbx_description
1 polymer ?
#
loop_
_entity_poly.entity_id
_entity_poly.type
_entity_poly.pdbx_seq_one_letter_code
_entity_poly.pdbx_strand_id
1 'polypeptide(L)'
;AGKMKAELGPMEGDGAHDDNARVLRYMAKLTINPAIAHGLAHEIGSIEVGKLADIVLWKPQYFGAKPQLVLKSGFPAYGVTGDPNAATDTCEPLVLGPQFGAYGATAADISVAFVAKAATELGSDLMPTRRRRVAVRGTR
;
A
#
# COMPACT_ATOMS: atom_id res chain seq x y z
N ALA A 1 -10.24 11.25 10.82
CA ALA A 1 -10.54 12.49 10.08
C ALA A 1 -12.00 12.92 10.25
N GLY A 2 -12.97 12.06 9.86
CA GLY A 2 -14.41 12.40 9.87
C GLY A 2 -14.93 12.89 11.23
N LYS A 3 -14.64 12.16 12.32
CA LYS A 3 -15.02 12.59 13.69
C LYS A 3 -14.55 14.00 14.02
N MET A 4 -13.27 14.29 13.82
CA MET A 4 -12.68 15.61 14.10
C MET A 4 -13.30 16.73 13.26
N LYS A 5 -13.82 16.43 12.06
CA LYS A 5 -14.55 17.41 11.25
C LYS A 5 -15.93 17.68 11.83
N ALA A 6 -16.64 16.62 12.21
CA ALA A 6 -17.97 16.72 12.79
C ALA A 6 -17.97 17.50 14.11
N GLU A 7 -16.95 17.31 14.95
CA GLU A 7 -16.88 17.92 16.28
C GLU A 7 -16.23 19.31 16.28
N LEU A 8 -15.17 19.53 15.49
CA LEU A 8 -14.39 20.78 15.54
C LEU A 8 -14.54 21.67 14.30
N GLY A 9 -15.25 21.22 13.26
CA GLY A 9 -15.36 21.95 12.01
C GLY A 9 -14.03 21.99 11.22
N PRO A 10 -13.90 22.95 10.29
CA PRO A 10 -12.69 23.17 9.49
C PRO A 10 -11.46 23.48 10.36
N MET A 11 -10.29 22.98 9.97
CA MET A 11 -9.02 23.28 10.63
C MET A 11 -8.24 24.32 9.82
N GLU A 12 -7.22 24.90 10.46
CA GLU A 12 -6.25 25.74 9.74
C GLU A 12 -5.65 24.97 8.54
N GLY A 13 -5.75 25.60 7.37
CA GLY A 13 -5.34 25.06 6.08
C GLY A 13 -6.42 24.30 5.29
N ASP A 14 -7.59 24.01 5.87
CA ASP A 14 -8.70 23.43 5.12
C ASP A 14 -9.29 24.47 4.13
N GLY A 15 -9.68 24.01 2.94
CA GLY A 15 -10.25 24.85 1.90
C GLY A 15 -11.68 25.28 2.23
N ALA A 16 -12.15 26.36 1.59
CA ALA A 16 -13.53 26.82 1.75
C ALA A 16 -14.58 25.79 1.26
N HIS A 17 -14.18 24.90 0.35
CA HIS A 17 -15.07 23.95 -0.33
C HIS A 17 -14.57 22.50 -0.32
N ASP A 18 -13.46 22.22 0.38
CA ASP A 18 -12.85 20.89 0.41
C ASP A 18 -12.08 20.62 1.71
N ASP A 19 -11.79 19.36 1.95
CA ASP A 19 -11.00 18.90 3.11
C ASP A 19 -9.60 18.42 2.67
N ASN A 20 -9.05 18.89 1.55
CA ASN A 20 -7.84 18.30 0.95
C ASN A 20 -6.65 18.33 1.91
N ALA A 21 -6.43 19.46 2.60
CA ALA A 21 -5.35 19.59 3.58
C ALA A 21 -5.50 18.58 4.73
N ARG A 22 -6.71 18.42 5.27
CA ARG A 22 -7.03 17.37 6.24
C ARG A 22 -6.81 15.98 5.68
N VAL A 23 -7.32 15.66 4.49
CA VAL A 23 -7.16 14.35 3.86
C VAL A 23 -5.68 14.01 3.70
N LEU A 24 -4.87 14.91 3.13
CA LEU A 24 -3.43 14.73 2.98
C LEU A 24 -2.74 14.51 4.33
N ARG A 25 -3.11 15.31 5.35
CA ARG A 25 -2.57 15.17 6.72
C ARG A 25 -2.87 13.80 7.32
N TYR A 26 -4.05 13.24 7.08
CA TYR A 26 -4.41 11.91 7.58
C TYR A 26 -3.83 10.77 6.73
N MET A 27 -3.77 10.93 5.41
CA MET A 27 -3.12 9.96 4.52
C MET A 27 -1.64 9.81 4.85
N ALA A 28 -0.94 10.91 5.15
CA ALA A 28 0.47 10.87 5.53
C ALA A 28 0.73 10.00 6.77
N LYS A 29 -0.21 9.94 7.73
CA LYS A 29 -0.08 9.13 8.96
C LYS A 29 -0.05 7.62 8.70
N LEU A 30 -0.64 7.17 7.59
CA LEU A 30 -0.77 5.75 7.25
C LEU A 30 0.12 5.34 6.07
N THR A 31 0.82 6.29 5.45
CA THR A 31 1.60 6.04 4.23
C THR A 31 3.04 6.53 4.40
N ILE A 32 3.31 7.80 4.16
CA ILE A 32 4.68 8.32 4.09
C ILE A 32 5.36 8.44 5.45
N ASN A 33 4.64 8.83 6.52
CA ASN A 33 5.25 9.03 7.84
C ASN A 33 5.81 7.73 8.43
N PRO A 34 5.08 6.60 8.45
CA PRO A 34 5.66 5.31 8.83
C PRO A 34 6.85 4.91 7.96
N ALA A 35 6.78 5.16 6.64
CA ALA A 35 7.88 4.83 5.74
C ALA A 35 9.13 5.66 6.04
N ILE A 36 9.00 6.95 6.38
CA ILE A 36 10.12 7.80 6.80
C ILE A 36 10.69 7.29 8.12
N ALA A 37 9.83 7.08 9.13
CA ALA A 37 10.25 6.66 10.47
C ALA A 37 11.07 5.35 10.45
N HIS A 38 10.73 4.43 9.55
CA HIS A 38 11.42 3.14 9.40
C HIS A 38 12.49 3.11 8.30
N GLY A 39 12.76 4.22 7.62
CA GLY A 39 13.81 4.30 6.59
C GLY A 39 13.47 3.60 5.28
N LEU A 40 12.18 3.47 5.00
CA LEU A 40 11.59 2.76 3.85
C LEU A 40 11.11 3.73 2.75
N ALA A 41 11.08 5.04 3.06
CA ALA A 41 10.47 6.08 2.21
C ALA A 41 11.09 6.23 0.82
N HIS A 42 12.24 5.61 0.57
CA HIS A 42 12.87 5.57 -0.75
C HIS A 42 12.31 4.48 -1.67
N GLU A 43 11.57 3.51 -1.13
CA GLU A 43 10.93 2.44 -1.90
C GLU A 43 9.41 2.52 -1.84
N ILE A 44 8.82 2.94 -0.72
CA ILE A 44 7.36 2.89 -0.50
C ILE A 44 6.82 4.13 0.24
N GLY A 45 5.51 4.18 0.45
CA GLY A 45 4.85 5.15 1.33
C GLY A 45 4.19 6.32 0.61
N SER A 46 4.32 6.43 -0.72
CA SER A 46 3.63 7.45 -1.52
C SER A 46 3.64 7.05 -3.00
N ILE A 47 2.81 7.72 -3.81
CA ILE A 47 2.78 7.56 -5.25
C ILE A 47 3.72 8.59 -5.88
N GLU A 48 4.98 8.21 -6.04
CA GLU A 48 6.04 9.04 -6.62
C GLU A 48 6.88 8.20 -7.59
N VAL A 49 7.43 8.84 -8.63
CA VAL A 49 8.29 8.17 -9.61
C VAL A 49 9.52 7.57 -8.93
N GLY A 50 9.85 6.32 -9.26
CA GLY A 50 10.99 5.58 -8.71
C GLY A 50 10.67 4.75 -7.47
N LYS A 51 9.46 4.87 -6.89
CA LYS A 51 8.97 3.98 -5.82
C LYS A 51 8.30 2.74 -6.37
N LEU A 52 8.15 1.71 -5.53
CA LEU A 52 7.37 0.53 -5.85
C LEU A 52 5.92 0.93 -6.14
N ALA A 53 5.35 0.37 -7.20
CA ALA A 53 3.95 0.56 -7.59
C ALA A 53 3.00 -0.23 -6.68
N ASP A 54 3.03 0.08 -5.39
CA ASP A 54 2.13 -0.45 -4.37
C ASP A 54 0.92 0.47 -4.24
N ILE A 55 -0.15 0.13 -4.94
CA ILE A 55 -1.29 1.01 -5.18
C ILE A 55 -2.57 0.30 -4.76
N VAL A 56 -3.42 0.99 -4.01
CA VAL A 56 -4.75 0.49 -3.66
C VAL A 56 -5.80 1.29 -4.41
N LEU A 57 -6.62 0.60 -5.18
CA LEU A 57 -7.74 1.16 -5.94
C LEU A 57 -9.02 1.03 -5.11
N TRP A 58 -9.79 2.12 -5.10
CA TRP A 58 -11.02 2.21 -4.32
C TRP A 58 -12.16 2.71 -5.21
N LYS A 59 -13.35 2.14 -5.03
CA LYS A 59 -14.58 2.84 -5.39
C LYS A 59 -14.83 3.92 -4.32
N PRO A 60 -15.16 5.17 -4.69
CA PRO A 60 -15.32 6.26 -3.71
C PRO A 60 -16.27 5.93 -2.55
N GLN A 61 -17.38 5.24 -2.83
CA GLN A 61 -18.37 4.82 -1.83
C GLN A 61 -17.85 3.81 -0.78
N TYR A 62 -16.71 3.16 -1.02
CA TYR A 62 -16.08 2.20 -0.10
C TYR A 62 -14.69 2.63 0.38
N PHE A 63 -14.29 3.88 0.10
CA PHE A 63 -12.97 4.39 0.42
C PHE A 63 -12.64 4.22 1.92
N GLY A 64 -11.49 3.62 2.20
CA GLY A 64 -11.02 3.36 3.57
C GLY A 64 -11.69 2.16 4.28
N ALA A 65 -12.68 1.51 3.67
CA ALA A 65 -13.37 0.36 4.25
C ALA A 65 -13.10 -0.95 3.47
N LYS A 66 -13.42 -0.99 2.17
CA LYS A 66 -13.21 -2.17 1.32
C LYS A 66 -12.57 -1.76 -0.03
N PRO A 67 -11.32 -2.18 -0.30
CA PRO A 67 -10.66 -1.84 -1.57
C PRO A 67 -11.25 -2.64 -2.73
N GLN A 68 -11.13 -2.11 -3.94
CA GLN A 68 -11.48 -2.85 -5.16
C GLN A 68 -10.33 -3.76 -5.60
N LEU A 69 -9.10 -3.23 -5.60
CA LEU A 69 -7.91 -3.95 -6.03
C LEU A 69 -6.68 -3.40 -5.31
N VAL A 70 -5.76 -4.29 -4.97
CA VAL A 70 -4.44 -3.99 -4.39
C VAL A 70 -3.40 -4.46 -5.39
N LEU A 71 -2.65 -3.51 -5.92
CA LEU A 71 -1.48 -3.74 -6.76
C LEU A 71 -0.24 -3.78 -5.88
N LYS A 72 0.60 -4.78 -6.06
CA LYS A 72 1.92 -4.88 -5.45
C LYS A 72 2.96 -4.86 -6.56
N SER A 73 3.82 -3.85 -6.57
CA SER A 73 4.76 -3.57 -7.68
C SER A 73 4.09 -3.61 -9.06
N GLY A 74 2.87 -3.07 -9.17
CA GLY A 74 2.08 -3.02 -10.40
C GLY A 74 1.29 -4.29 -10.75
N PHE A 75 1.47 -5.39 -10.00
CA PHE A 75 0.74 -6.65 -10.22
C PHE A 75 -0.46 -6.80 -9.28
N PRO A 76 -1.63 -7.25 -9.77
CA PRO A 76 -2.80 -7.57 -8.94
C PRO A 76 -2.46 -8.63 -7.89
N ALA A 77 -2.44 -8.24 -6.61
CA ALA A 77 -2.10 -9.13 -5.49
C ALA A 77 -3.33 -9.55 -4.69
N TYR A 78 -4.29 -8.63 -4.51
CA TYR A 78 -5.50 -8.88 -3.73
C TYR A 78 -6.64 -8.00 -4.23
N GLY A 79 -7.89 -8.44 -4.18
CA GLY A 79 -8.99 -7.65 -4.71
C GLY A 79 -10.35 -8.33 -4.61
N VAL A 80 -11.37 -7.68 -5.14
CA VAL A 80 -12.71 -8.25 -5.24
C VAL A 80 -12.70 -9.40 -6.27
N THR A 81 -13.22 -10.54 -5.86
CA THR A 81 -13.31 -11.78 -6.63
C THR A 81 -14.75 -12.28 -6.57
N GLY A 82 -15.37 -12.48 -7.73
CA GLY A 82 -16.69 -13.10 -7.86
C GLY A 82 -16.65 -14.63 -7.93
N ASP A 83 -17.77 -15.23 -8.31
CA ASP A 83 -17.85 -16.67 -8.57
C ASP A 83 -16.87 -17.07 -9.70
N PRO A 84 -15.86 -17.91 -9.42
CA PRO A 84 -14.86 -18.29 -10.42
C PRO A 84 -15.43 -19.11 -11.58
N ASN A 85 -16.64 -19.66 -11.47
CA ASN A 85 -17.31 -20.41 -12.53
C ASN A 85 -18.35 -19.57 -13.31
N ALA A 86 -18.56 -18.31 -12.94
CA ALA A 86 -19.53 -17.46 -13.60
C ALA A 86 -19.03 -16.90 -14.92
N ALA A 87 -19.97 -16.47 -15.76
CA ALA A 87 -19.68 -15.88 -17.08
C ALA A 87 -18.99 -14.51 -16.99
N THR A 88 -19.10 -13.81 -15.86
CA THR A 88 -18.45 -12.52 -15.61
C THR A 88 -17.87 -12.48 -14.21
N ASP A 89 -16.83 -11.68 -14.03
CA ASP A 89 -16.10 -11.48 -12.77
C ASP A 89 -16.91 -10.73 -11.69
N THR A 90 -18.05 -10.14 -12.06
CA THR A 90 -18.96 -9.42 -11.15
C THR A 90 -20.08 -10.27 -10.56
N CYS A 91 -20.18 -11.55 -10.93
CA CYS A 91 -21.21 -12.43 -10.41
C CYS A 91 -20.96 -12.76 -8.93
N GLU A 92 -22.03 -12.69 -8.14
CA GLU A 92 -22.01 -13.00 -6.71
C GLU A 92 -21.68 -14.49 -6.47
N PRO A 93 -21.00 -14.83 -5.36
CA PRO A 93 -20.64 -13.94 -4.25
C PRO A 93 -19.35 -13.15 -4.50
N LEU A 94 -19.40 -11.83 -4.28
CA LEU A 94 -18.24 -10.95 -4.31
C LEU A 94 -17.52 -10.95 -2.96
N VAL A 95 -16.33 -11.56 -2.93
CA VAL A 95 -15.47 -11.63 -1.75
C VAL A 95 -14.14 -10.95 -2.00
N LEU A 96 -13.45 -10.54 -0.95
CA LEU A 96 -12.06 -10.11 -1.08
C LEU A 96 -11.16 -11.34 -1.07
N GLY A 97 -10.36 -11.50 -2.12
CA GLY A 97 -9.56 -12.68 -2.33
C GLY A 97 -8.18 -12.40 -2.95
N PRO A 98 -7.26 -13.38 -2.81
CA PRO A 98 -5.97 -13.35 -3.49
C PRO A 98 -6.15 -13.30 -5.01
N GLN A 99 -5.29 -12.52 -5.66
CA GLN A 99 -5.18 -12.42 -7.11
C GLN A 99 -3.89 -13.12 -7.57
N PHE A 100 -3.63 -13.17 -8.88
CA PHE A 100 -2.45 -13.86 -9.44
C PHE A 100 -1.11 -13.50 -8.77
N GLY A 101 -0.92 -12.25 -8.37
CA GLY A 101 0.28 -11.77 -7.68
C GLY A 101 0.51 -12.36 -6.29
N ALA A 102 -0.50 -12.97 -5.67
CA ALA A 102 -0.38 -13.62 -4.36
C ALA A 102 0.06 -15.10 -4.43
N TYR A 103 0.09 -15.69 -5.63
CA TYR A 103 0.35 -17.12 -5.78
C TYR A 103 1.79 -17.43 -6.22
N GLY A 104 2.26 -18.63 -5.84
CA GLY A 104 3.54 -19.18 -6.27
C GLY A 104 4.74 -18.30 -5.93
N ALA A 105 5.66 -18.20 -6.90
CA ALA A 105 6.86 -17.38 -6.81
C ALA A 105 6.60 -15.87 -6.84
N THR A 106 5.54 -15.46 -7.54
CA THR A 106 5.26 -14.07 -7.89
C THR A 106 5.18 -13.18 -6.66
N ALA A 107 4.56 -13.67 -5.58
CA ALA A 107 4.44 -12.92 -4.32
C ALA A 107 5.80 -12.48 -3.76
N ALA A 108 6.85 -13.27 -3.96
CA ALA A 108 8.20 -12.92 -3.57
C ALA A 108 8.87 -11.98 -4.58
N ASP A 109 8.66 -12.18 -5.87
CA ASP A 109 9.27 -11.37 -6.95
C ASP A 109 8.73 -9.93 -6.98
N ILE A 110 7.45 -9.74 -6.63
CA ILE A 110 6.81 -8.41 -6.57
C ILE A 110 6.99 -7.73 -5.20
N SER A 111 7.72 -8.34 -4.27
CA SER A 111 7.91 -7.84 -2.90
C SER A 111 9.38 -7.63 -2.56
N VAL A 112 9.61 -6.79 -1.55
CA VAL A 112 10.94 -6.54 -0.99
C VAL A 112 11.02 -7.03 0.45
N ALA A 113 12.21 -7.42 0.87
CA ALA A 113 12.56 -7.67 2.26
C ALA A 113 13.43 -6.51 2.75
N PHE A 114 12.89 -5.67 3.63
CA PHE A 114 13.66 -4.61 4.26
C PHE A 114 14.54 -5.19 5.37
N VAL A 115 15.83 -4.88 5.32
CA VAL A 115 16.85 -5.42 6.21
C VAL A 115 17.80 -4.33 6.70
N ALA A 116 18.57 -4.61 7.74
CA ALA A 116 19.64 -3.73 8.17
C ALA A 116 20.71 -3.58 7.07
N LYS A 117 21.30 -2.38 6.95
CA LYS A 117 22.37 -2.12 5.97
C LYS A 117 23.54 -3.11 6.07
N ALA A 118 23.94 -3.46 7.29
CA ALA A 118 24.99 -4.45 7.52
C ALA A 118 24.66 -5.83 6.92
N ALA A 119 23.39 -6.23 6.88
CA ALA A 119 23.00 -7.51 6.30
C ALA A 119 23.17 -7.53 4.77
N THR A 120 22.92 -6.41 4.09
CA THR A 120 23.18 -6.30 2.65
C THR A 120 24.67 -6.22 2.33
N GLU A 121 25.48 -5.66 3.24
CA GLU A 121 26.92 -5.51 3.07
C GLU A 121 27.71 -6.79 3.37
N LEU A 122 27.14 -7.72 4.13
CA LEU A 122 27.77 -8.99 4.50
C LEU A 122 28.06 -9.90 3.28
N GLY A 123 27.36 -9.69 2.16
CA GLY A 123 27.55 -10.45 0.91
C GLY A 123 27.06 -11.90 0.96
N SER A 124 26.70 -12.43 2.13
CA SER A 124 26.03 -13.73 2.29
C SER A 124 24.54 -13.54 2.54
N ASP A 125 23.71 -14.06 1.62
CA ASP A 125 22.26 -14.03 1.74
C ASP A 125 21.75 -15.38 2.22
N LEU A 126 21.44 -15.46 3.52
CA LEU A 126 20.94 -16.67 4.17
C LEU A 126 19.41 -16.70 4.27
N MET A 127 18.71 -15.66 3.80
CA MET A 127 17.26 -15.63 3.93
C MET A 127 16.63 -16.64 2.94
N PRO A 128 15.68 -17.48 3.39
CA PRO A 128 15.09 -18.54 2.55
C PRO A 128 14.14 -18.02 1.46
N THR A 129 13.99 -16.70 1.34
CA THR A 129 13.09 -16.06 0.36
C THR A 129 13.88 -15.56 -0.84
N ARG A 130 13.21 -15.36 -1.97
CA ARG A 130 13.79 -14.72 -3.17
C ARG A 130 13.53 -13.21 -3.25
N ARG A 131 12.79 -12.63 -2.30
CA ARG A 131 12.43 -11.19 -2.28
C ARG A 131 13.66 -10.31 -2.42
N ARG A 132 13.59 -9.23 -3.19
CA ARG A 132 14.73 -8.28 -3.29
C ARG A 132 15.05 -7.69 -1.90
N ARG A 133 16.32 -7.68 -1.51
CA ARG A 133 16.78 -7.14 -0.22
C ARG A 133 16.95 -5.63 -0.38
N VAL A 134 16.38 -4.88 0.56
CA VAL A 134 16.51 -3.41 0.58
C VAL A 134 17.02 -2.99 1.94
N ALA A 135 18.15 -2.30 1.96
CA ALA A 135 18.69 -1.73 3.19
C ALA A 135 17.84 -0.54 3.66
N VAL A 136 17.43 -0.56 4.93
CA VAL A 136 16.84 0.63 5.57
C VAL A 136 17.88 1.76 5.67
N ARG A 137 17.45 3.02 5.47
CA ARG A 137 18.35 4.19 5.51
C ARG A 137 17.65 5.45 6.00
N GLY A 138 18.41 6.39 6.57
CA GLY A 138 17.90 7.72 6.96
C GLY A 138 17.07 7.73 8.24
N THR A 139 17.44 6.92 9.24
CA THR A 139 16.68 6.75 10.51
C THR A 139 17.51 7.07 11.77
N ARG A 140 18.54 7.91 11.65
CA ARG A 140 19.40 8.35 12.75
C ARG A 140 19.55 9.86 12.73
#